data_AF-A0A967UEE4-F1
#
_entry.id   AF-A0A967UEE4-F1
#
_cell.length_a   1.000
_cell.length_b   1.000
_cell.length_c   1.000
_cell.angle_alpha   90.00
_cell.angle_beta   90.00
_cell.angle_gamma   90.00
#
_symmetry.space_group_name_H-M   'P 1'
#
loop_
_entity.id
_entity.type
_entity.pdbx_description
1 polymer ?
#
loop_
_entity_poly.entity_id
_entity_poly.type
_entity_poly.pdbx_seq_one_letter_code
_entity_poly.pdbx_strand_id
1 'polypeptide(L)'
;QKDFIEVKGNRDLGSQKWGELSVELTKATSQRFQLESQIVELQAIRNDPLQLLQVQTFLGNSNLSQLQKDYADANNELSVLRKSKTSEHPDVILLTKKLHSIEQKIPAEVDNFLSSLNINLKAVVNREKSLQRALQNQKNEILKADNDSMQYSFLLQEVELNEKLYNELLNRKKELEVTSNFSSSNISIVDKAEIPYKPIKPRKGLNIILAFLFGTFGGVLLVFFQESQDNAVKTEEDLKGPLSDLFLGSVITIPDKNQTSPLSLLRDFRSLKTQFLL
;
A
#
# COMPACT_ATOMS: atom_id res chain seq x y z
N GLN A 1 21.74 9.86 18.83
CA GLN A 1 22.08 8.51 19.36
C GLN A 1 21.51 8.27 20.76
N LYS A 2 21.59 9.24 21.70
CA LYS A 2 20.97 9.13 23.04
C LYS A 2 19.46 8.81 22.99
N ASP A 3 18.70 9.54 22.18
CA ASP A 3 17.24 9.40 22.12
C ASP A 3 16.77 8.04 21.55
N PHE A 4 17.57 7.41 20.65
CA PHE A 4 17.28 6.06 20.15
C PHE A 4 17.46 4.99 21.23
N ILE A 5 18.46 5.16 22.11
CA ILE A 5 18.68 4.26 23.24
C ILE A 5 17.56 4.42 24.27
N GLU A 6 17.07 5.64 24.47
CA GLU A 6 15.95 5.95 25.37
C GLU A 6 14.62 5.35 24.88
N VAL A 7 14.31 5.49 23.58
CA VAL A 7 13.11 4.90 22.97
C VAL A 7 13.14 3.36 23.01
N LYS A 8 14.30 2.74 22.72
CA LYS A 8 14.47 1.28 22.83
C LYS A 8 14.37 0.79 24.28
N GLY A 9 14.99 1.50 25.22
CA GLY A 9 14.89 1.20 26.65
C GLY A 9 13.45 1.30 27.18
N ASN A 10 12.68 2.29 26.72
CA ASN A 10 11.29 2.45 27.13
C ASN A 10 10.39 1.31 26.62
N ARG A 11 10.65 0.78 25.41
CA ARG A 11 9.94 -0.40 24.86
C ARG A 11 10.21 -1.67 25.65
N ASP A 12 11.47 -1.92 26.01
CA ASP A 12 11.86 -3.11 26.78
C ASP A 12 11.27 -3.07 28.19
N LEU A 13 11.33 -1.90 28.86
CA LEU A 13 10.70 -1.68 30.17
C LEU A 13 9.17 -1.83 30.12
N GLY A 14 8.52 -1.30 29.08
CA GLY A 14 7.08 -1.45 28.89
C GLY A 14 6.66 -2.92 28.72
N SER A 15 7.45 -3.70 27.98
CA SER A 15 7.23 -5.13 27.77
C SER A 15 7.41 -5.95 29.04
N GLN A 16 8.42 -5.62 29.87
CA GLN A 16 8.62 -6.24 31.19
C GLN A 16 7.42 -5.98 32.12
N LYS A 17 7.00 -4.71 32.24
CA LYS A 17 5.85 -4.33 33.07
C LYS A 17 4.55 -4.98 32.61
N TRP A 18 4.36 -5.14 31.30
CA TRP A 18 3.22 -5.88 30.74
C TRP A 18 3.26 -7.37 31.16
N GLY A 19 4.44 -7.99 31.13
CA GLY A 19 4.65 -9.35 31.61
C GLY A 19 4.32 -9.51 33.10
N GLU A 20 4.81 -8.61 33.94
CA GLU A 20 4.53 -8.60 35.38
C GLU A 20 3.03 -8.45 35.68
N LEU A 21 2.36 -7.50 35.02
CA LEU A 21 0.91 -7.31 35.15
C LEU A 21 0.12 -8.54 34.69
N SER A 22 0.58 -9.23 33.65
CA SER A 22 -0.05 -10.46 33.14
C SER A 22 0.08 -11.62 34.13
N VAL A 23 1.25 -11.76 34.78
CA VAL A 23 1.46 -12.74 35.85
C VAL A 23 0.60 -12.42 37.06
N GLU A 24 0.55 -11.15 37.48
CA GLU A 24 -0.28 -10.73 38.60
C GLU A 24 -1.77 -10.94 38.34
N LEU A 25 -2.23 -10.67 37.11
CA LEU A 25 -3.60 -10.96 36.67
C LEU A 25 -3.90 -12.46 36.76
N THR A 26 -3.00 -13.30 36.24
CA THR A 26 -3.15 -14.76 36.29
C THR A 26 -3.25 -15.26 37.73
N LYS A 27 -2.43 -14.71 38.64
CA LYS A 27 -2.49 -15.00 40.07
C LYS A 27 -3.84 -14.58 40.68
N ALA A 28 -4.32 -13.39 40.38
CA ALA A 28 -5.63 -12.92 40.86
C ALA A 28 -6.78 -13.78 40.33
N THR A 29 -6.77 -14.16 39.06
CA THR A 29 -7.76 -15.07 38.47
C THR A 29 -7.72 -16.45 39.13
N SER A 30 -6.53 -17.00 39.38
CA SER A 30 -6.37 -18.26 40.12
C SER A 30 -6.96 -18.17 41.53
N GLN A 31 -6.68 -17.08 42.25
CA GLN A 31 -7.25 -16.83 43.58
C GLN A 31 -8.78 -16.73 43.54
N ARG A 32 -9.35 -16.08 42.52
CA ARG A 32 -10.80 -16.01 42.31
C ARG A 32 -11.39 -17.41 42.19
N PHE A 33 -10.83 -18.24 41.32
CA PHE A 33 -11.33 -19.61 41.12
C PHE A 33 -11.22 -20.47 42.39
N GLN A 34 -10.14 -20.32 43.15
CA GLN A 34 -9.99 -21.01 44.44
C GLN A 34 -11.10 -20.61 45.42
N LEU A 35 -11.39 -19.31 45.54
CA LEU A 35 -12.47 -18.80 46.41
C LEU A 35 -13.85 -19.23 45.93
N GLU A 36 -14.12 -19.14 44.62
CA GLU A 36 -15.39 -19.60 44.02
C GLU A 36 -15.61 -21.10 44.28
N SER A 37 -14.58 -21.92 44.07
CA SER A 37 -14.65 -23.36 44.35
C SER A 37 -14.95 -23.64 45.82
N GLN A 38 -14.26 -22.96 46.75
CA GLN A 38 -14.49 -23.13 48.18
C GLN A 38 -15.91 -22.71 48.59
N ILE A 39 -16.42 -21.60 48.05
CA ILE A 39 -17.79 -21.14 48.32
C ILE A 39 -18.81 -22.16 47.80
N VAL A 40 -18.65 -22.65 46.58
CA VAL A 40 -19.57 -23.64 45.98
C VAL A 40 -19.55 -24.94 46.78
N GLU A 41 -18.38 -25.44 47.16
CA GLU A 41 -18.23 -26.65 47.97
C GLU A 41 -18.96 -26.49 49.31
N LEU A 42 -18.73 -25.38 50.02
CA LEU A 42 -19.37 -25.10 51.32
C LEU A 42 -20.87 -24.85 51.20
N GLN A 43 -21.34 -24.25 50.11
CA GLN A 43 -22.77 -24.05 49.84
C GLN A 43 -23.49 -25.37 49.59
N ALA A 44 -22.86 -26.32 48.89
CA ALA A 44 -23.44 -27.62 48.58
C ALA A 44 -23.73 -28.46 49.85
N ILE A 45 -22.86 -28.36 50.85
CA ILE A 45 -22.95 -29.13 52.10
C ILE A 45 -23.46 -28.30 53.28
N ARG A 46 -23.87 -27.05 53.07
CA ARG A 46 -24.27 -26.09 54.12
C ARG A 46 -25.34 -26.65 55.07
N ASN A 47 -26.22 -27.50 54.55
CA ASN A 47 -27.34 -28.06 55.29
C ASN A 47 -26.99 -29.35 56.07
N ASP A 48 -25.77 -29.88 55.91
CA ASP A 48 -25.34 -31.15 56.51
C ASP A 48 -24.16 -30.93 57.50
N PRO A 49 -24.43 -30.74 58.81
CA PRO A 49 -23.41 -30.49 59.83
C PRO A 49 -22.29 -31.53 59.89
N LEU A 50 -22.61 -32.80 59.64
CA LEU A 50 -21.63 -33.89 59.66
C LEU A 50 -20.71 -33.93 58.44
N GLN A 51 -21.15 -33.40 57.30
CA GLN A 51 -20.31 -33.27 56.10
C GLN A 51 -19.42 -32.05 56.19
N LEU A 52 -19.92 -30.94 56.77
CA LEU A 52 -19.13 -29.75 57.06
C LEU A 52 -17.87 -30.11 57.87
N LEU A 53 -18.01 -30.93 58.92
CA LEU A 53 -16.89 -31.38 59.77
C LEU A 53 -15.80 -32.21 59.07
N GLN A 54 -15.98 -32.61 57.80
CA GLN A 54 -14.98 -33.36 57.03
C GLN A 54 -14.22 -32.48 56.02
N VAL A 55 -14.59 -31.21 55.90
CA VAL A 55 -14.02 -30.32 54.89
C VAL A 55 -12.72 -29.70 55.37
N GLN A 56 -11.66 -29.92 54.59
CA GLN A 56 -10.31 -29.43 54.88
C GLN A 56 -10.16 -27.90 54.67
N THR A 57 -11.11 -27.25 54.00
CA THR A 57 -11.09 -25.80 53.74
C THR A 57 -11.24 -24.96 55.03
N PHE A 58 -11.70 -25.56 56.13
CA PHE A 58 -11.79 -24.89 57.43
C PHE A 58 -10.44 -24.60 58.09
N LEU A 59 -9.32 -25.12 57.57
CA LEU A 59 -7.97 -24.79 58.04
C LEU A 59 -7.63 -23.30 57.94
N GLY A 60 -8.36 -22.54 57.12
CA GLY A 60 -8.22 -21.08 57.02
C GLY A 60 -8.93 -20.28 58.12
N ASN A 61 -9.81 -20.89 58.90
CA ASN A 61 -10.57 -20.24 59.97
C ASN A 61 -10.29 -20.92 61.33
N SER A 62 -9.67 -20.18 62.25
CA SER A 62 -9.30 -20.69 63.57
C SER A 62 -10.49 -21.14 64.42
N ASN A 63 -11.63 -20.47 64.32
CA ASN A 63 -12.81 -20.77 65.11
C ASN A 63 -13.48 -22.06 64.64
N LEU A 64 -13.65 -22.23 63.32
CA LEU A 64 -14.21 -23.45 62.74
C LEU A 64 -13.30 -24.65 63.00
N SER A 65 -11.98 -24.47 62.89
CA SER A 65 -11.02 -25.51 63.23
C SER A 65 -11.08 -25.90 64.71
N GLN A 66 -11.23 -24.92 65.62
CA GLN A 66 -11.40 -25.19 67.05
C GLN A 66 -12.71 -25.93 67.34
N LEU A 67 -13.83 -25.52 66.72
CA LEU A 67 -15.12 -26.20 66.89
C LEU A 67 -15.09 -27.64 66.35
N GLN A 68 -14.43 -27.86 65.22
CA GLN A 68 -14.23 -29.20 64.64
C GLN A 68 -13.43 -30.10 65.60
N LYS A 69 -12.38 -29.54 66.21
CA LYS A 69 -11.57 -30.25 67.22
C LYS A 69 -12.39 -30.54 68.48
N ASP A 70 -13.07 -29.55 69.03
CA ASP A 70 -13.90 -29.70 70.24
C ASP A 70 -15.03 -30.73 70.02
N TYR A 71 -15.60 -30.78 68.82
CA TYR A 71 -16.57 -31.79 68.41
C TYR A 71 -15.94 -33.18 68.38
N ALA A 72 -14.79 -33.34 67.71
CA ALA A 72 -14.09 -34.62 67.62
C ALA A 72 -13.70 -35.16 69.01
N ASP A 73 -13.17 -34.29 69.87
CA ASP A 73 -12.76 -34.65 71.23
C ASP A 73 -13.97 -35.08 72.08
N ALA A 74 -15.07 -34.31 72.07
CA ALA A 74 -16.29 -34.64 72.81
C ALA A 74 -16.98 -35.90 72.27
N ASN A 75 -16.97 -36.13 70.96
CA ASN A 75 -17.56 -37.31 70.33
C ASN A 75 -16.74 -38.58 70.64
N ASN A 76 -15.41 -38.47 70.67
CA ASN A 76 -14.52 -39.55 71.06
C ASN A 76 -14.72 -39.92 72.54
N GLU A 77 -14.76 -38.94 73.42
CA GLU A 77 -15.00 -39.15 74.85
C GLU A 77 -16.36 -39.82 75.10
N LEU A 78 -17.42 -39.32 74.46
CA LEU A 78 -18.74 -39.92 74.52
C LEU A 78 -18.75 -41.35 73.96
N SER A 79 -18.01 -41.64 72.90
CA SER A 79 -17.87 -42.99 72.34
C SER A 79 -17.19 -43.96 73.31
N VAL A 80 -16.25 -43.49 74.12
CA VAL A 80 -15.61 -44.29 75.18
C VAL A 80 -16.56 -44.51 76.36
N LEU A 81 -17.26 -43.46 76.80
CA LEU A 81 -18.22 -43.56 77.91
C LEU A 81 -19.41 -44.47 77.56
N ARG A 82 -19.93 -44.43 76.32
CA ARG A 82 -21.04 -45.29 75.89
C ARG A 82 -20.69 -46.79 75.85
N LYS A 83 -19.40 -47.14 75.80
CA LYS A 83 -18.97 -48.55 75.91
C LYS A 83 -19.04 -49.09 77.34
N SER A 84 -18.98 -48.21 78.34
CA SER A 84 -18.91 -48.59 79.77
C SER A 84 -20.11 -48.15 80.60
N LYS A 85 -20.87 -47.14 80.16
CA LYS A 85 -22.00 -46.54 80.88
C LYS A 85 -23.26 -46.53 80.01
N THR A 86 -24.42 -46.65 80.66
CA THR A 86 -25.73 -46.50 80.01
C THR A 86 -26.00 -45.06 79.60
N SER A 87 -26.96 -44.89 78.68
CA SER A 87 -27.39 -43.60 78.13
C SER A 87 -27.91 -42.60 79.17
N GLU A 88 -28.39 -43.08 80.32
CA GLU A 88 -28.93 -42.27 81.42
C GLU A 88 -27.85 -41.74 82.40
N HIS A 89 -26.58 -42.12 82.23
CA HIS A 89 -25.54 -41.68 83.15
C HIS A 89 -25.31 -40.14 83.06
N PRO A 90 -25.18 -39.42 84.19
CA PRO A 90 -25.01 -37.96 84.19
C PRO A 90 -23.94 -37.43 83.23
N ASP A 91 -22.76 -38.05 83.22
CA ASP A 91 -21.66 -37.69 82.31
C ASP A 91 -22.06 -37.80 80.83
N VAL A 92 -22.80 -38.84 80.44
CA VAL A 92 -23.25 -39.06 79.05
C VAL A 92 -24.24 -37.97 78.65
N ILE A 93 -25.13 -37.57 79.56
CA ILE A 93 -26.08 -36.46 79.34
C ILE A 93 -25.34 -35.14 79.18
N LEU A 94 -24.36 -34.85 80.04
CA LEU A 94 -23.55 -33.63 79.98
C LEU A 94 -22.78 -33.52 78.66
N LEU A 95 -22.09 -34.60 78.25
CA LEU A 95 -21.37 -34.66 76.97
C LEU A 95 -22.30 -34.54 75.76
N THR A 96 -23.47 -35.19 75.81
CA THR A 96 -24.47 -35.07 74.74
C THR A 96 -24.99 -33.64 74.61
N LYS A 97 -25.27 -32.96 75.74
CA LYS A 97 -25.63 -31.54 75.74
C LYS A 97 -24.51 -30.64 75.20
N LYS A 98 -23.25 -30.93 75.55
CA LYS A 98 -22.09 -30.21 75.03
C LYS A 98 -21.97 -30.36 73.51
N LEU A 99 -22.09 -31.58 72.98
CA LEU A 99 -22.10 -31.83 71.54
C LEU A 99 -23.23 -31.08 70.83
N HIS A 100 -24.45 -31.14 71.36
CA HIS A 100 -25.58 -30.41 70.79
C HIS A 100 -25.34 -28.89 70.78
N SER A 101 -24.73 -28.34 71.84
CA SER A 101 -24.36 -26.93 71.87
C SER A 101 -23.30 -26.57 70.83
N ILE A 102 -22.36 -27.46 70.53
CA ILE A 102 -21.36 -27.26 69.47
C ILE A 102 -22.03 -27.34 68.09
N GLU A 103 -22.88 -28.33 67.86
CA GLU A 103 -23.64 -28.51 66.62
C GLU A 103 -24.51 -27.29 66.29
N GLN A 104 -25.13 -26.66 67.28
CA GLN A 104 -25.91 -25.43 67.09
C GLN A 104 -25.06 -24.21 66.70
N LYS A 105 -23.77 -24.18 67.08
CA LYS A 105 -22.87 -23.06 66.78
C LYS A 105 -22.24 -23.16 65.39
N ILE A 106 -22.08 -24.37 64.85
CA ILE A 106 -21.44 -24.61 63.55
C ILE A 106 -22.11 -23.84 62.41
N PRO A 107 -23.45 -23.87 62.21
CA PRO A 107 -24.09 -23.18 61.09
C PRO A 107 -23.86 -21.67 61.09
N ALA A 108 -23.93 -21.04 62.27
CA ALA A 108 -23.70 -19.60 62.40
C ALA A 108 -22.26 -19.23 62.05
N GLU A 109 -21.29 -20.04 62.49
CA GLU A 109 -19.88 -19.79 62.18
C GLU A 109 -19.55 -20.09 60.71
N VAL A 110 -20.20 -21.09 60.09
CA VAL A 110 -20.09 -21.36 58.65
C VAL A 110 -20.68 -20.21 57.84
N ASP A 111 -21.83 -19.65 58.23
CA ASP A 111 -22.43 -18.49 57.57
C ASP A 111 -21.53 -17.25 57.69
N ASN A 112 -20.92 -17.02 58.86
CA ASN A 112 -19.91 -15.96 59.05
C ASN A 112 -18.70 -16.18 58.14
N PHE A 113 -18.21 -17.41 58.03
CA PHE A 113 -17.10 -17.75 57.16
C PHE A 113 -17.45 -17.57 55.68
N LEU A 114 -18.61 -18.05 55.22
CA LEU A 114 -19.12 -17.82 53.86
C LEU A 114 -19.25 -16.33 53.54
N SER A 115 -19.74 -15.53 54.48
CA SER A 115 -19.79 -14.07 54.33
C SER A 115 -18.39 -13.48 54.13
N SER A 116 -17.42 -13.90 54.95
CA SER A 116 -16.02 -13.46 54.83
C SER A 116 -15.39 -13.86 53.48
N LEU A 117 -15.67 -15.07 52.99
CA LEU A 117 -15.20 -15.55 51.68
C LEU A 117 -15.82 -14.74 50.54
N ASN A 118 -17.10 -14.39 50.63
CA ASN A 118 -17.77 -13.54 49.63
C ASN A 118 -17.19 -12.11 49.60
N ILE A 119 -16.86 -11.54 50.77
CA ILE A 119 -16.19 -10.24 50.86
C ILE A 119 -14.81 -10.32 50.20
N ASN A 120 -14.03 -11.36 50.48
CA ASN A 120 -12.73 -11.59 49.88
C ASN A 120 -12.84 -11.78 48.36
N LEU A 121 -13.78 -12.60 47.89
CA LEU A 121 -14.06 -12.81 46.47
C LEU A 121 -14.34 -11.48 45.77
N LYS A 122 -15.20 -10.63 46.35
CA LYS A 122 -15.49 -9.30 45.80
C LYS A 122 -14.24 -8.42 45.71
N ALA A 123 -13.36 -8.47 46.71
CA ALA A 123 -12.09 -7.75 46.70
C ALA A 123 -11.16 -8.25 45.57
N VAL A 124 -11.02 -9.58 45.42
CA VAL A 124 -10.21 -10.20 44.36
C VAL A 124 -10.76 -9.88 42.97
N VAL A 125 -12.08 -9.96 42.76
CA VAL A 125 -12.73 -9.57 41.49
C VAL A 125 -12.47 -8.10 41.14
N ASN A 126 -12.52 -7.21 42.13
CA ASN A 126 -12.21 -5.80 41.92
C ASN A 126 -10.73 -5.57 41.59
N ARG A 127 -9.82 -6.33 42.23
CA ARG A 127 -8.39 -6.32 41.92
C ARG A 127 -8.14 -6.80 40.48
N GLU A 128 -8.75 -7.92 40.09
CA GLU A 128 -8.66 -8.49 38.74
C GLU A 128 -9.11 -7.47 37.67
N LYS A 129 -10.28 -6.82 37.88
CA LYS A 129 -10.76 -5.75 36.99
C LYS A 129 -9.79 -4.58 36.89
N SER A 130 -9.15 -4.21 38.00
CA SER A 130 -8.17 -3.12 38.03
C SER A 130 -6.89 -3.50 37.28
N LEU A 131 -6.42 -4.74 37.45
CA LEU A 131 -5.27 -5.30 36.72
C LEU A 131 -5.56 -5.41 35.22
N GLN A 132 -6.76 -5.83 34.82
CA GLN A 132 -7.18 -5.85 33.41
C GLN A 132 -7.13 -4.45 32.79
N ARG A 133 -7.62 -3.42 33.50
CA ARG A 133 -7.52 -2.03 33.04
C ARG A 133 -6.07 -1.56 32.94
N ALA A 134 -5.25 -1.86 33.94
CA ALA A 134 -3.83 -1.51 33.93
C ALA A 134 -3.09 -2.17 32.76
N LEU A 135 -3.38 -3.45 32.48
CA LEU A 135 -2.81 -4.20 31.36
C LEU A 135 -3.24 -3.62 30.01
N GLN A 136 -4.52 -3.25 29.87
CA GLN A 136 -5.01 -2.58 28.66
C GLN A 136 -4.37 -1.20 28.45
N ASN A 137 -4.21 -0.42 29.53
CA ASN A 137 -3.51 0.87 29.47
C ASN A 137 -2.03 0.68 29.08
N GLN A 138 -1.35 -0.28 29.70
CA GLN A 138 0.05 -0.61 29.39
C GLN A 138 0.20 -1.07 27.93
N LYS A 139 -0.74 -1.88 27.42
CA LYS A 139 -0.78 -2.26 26.00
C LYS A 139 -0.89 -1.03 25.10
N ASN A 140 -1.76 -0.08 25.43
CA ASN A 140 -1.91 1.16 24.66
C ASN A 140 -0.64 2.03 24.73
N GLU A 141 0.04 2.08 25.88
CA GLU A 141 1.32 2.80 26.02
C GLU A 141 2.42 2.17 25.15
N ILE A 142 2.52 0.84 25.13
CA ILE A 142 3.45 0.12 24.25
C ILE A 142 3.14 0.45 22.79
N LEU A 143 1.87 0.38 22.37
CA LEU A 143 1.49 0.70 20.98
C LEU A 143 1.79 2.16 20.59
N LYS A 144 1.66 3.11 21.52
CA LYS A 144 2.05 4.50 21.29
C LYS A 144 3.56 4.64 21.14
N ALA A 145 4.34 4.07 22.07
CA ALA A 145 5.79 4.05 22.00
C ALA A 145 6.30 3.38 20.71
N ASP A 146 5.60 2.34 20.24
CA ASP A 146 5.88 1.68 18.97
C ASP A 146 5.68 2.63 17.78
N ASN A 147 4.55 3.33 17.71
CA ASN A 147 4.30 4.30 16.66
C ASN A 147 5.30 5.47 16.69
N ASP A 148 5.58 6.02 17.87
CA ASP A 148 6.53 7.12 18.05
C ASP A 148 7.94 6.68 17.62
N SER A 149 8.33 5.42 17.91
CA SER A 149 9.61 4.86 17.50
C SER A 149 9.74 4.72 15.97
N MET A 150 8.66 4.35 15.28
CA MET A 150 8.64 4.29 13.81
C MET A 150 8.72 5.70 13.21
N GLN A 151 7.94 6.65 13.72
CA GLN A 151 7.94 8.02 13.24
C GLN A 151 9.30 8.68 13.44
N TYR A 152 9.93 8.49 14.60
CA TYR A 152 11.27 8.98 14.87
C TYR A 152 12.32 8.34 13.95
N SER A 153 12.24 7.03 13.71
CA SER A 153 13.14 6.34 12.78
C SER A 153 12.99 6.86 11.35
N PHE A 154 11.77 7.16 10.92
CA PHE A 154 11.49 7.80 9.63
C PHE A 154 12.10 9.21 9.55
N LEU A 155 11.89 10.06 10.56
CA LEU A 155 12.49 11.40 10.62
C LEU A 155 14.02 11.34 10.61
N LEU A 156 14.64 10.41 11.33
CA LEU A 156 16.09 10.21 11.31
C LEU A 156 16.59 9.83 9.92
N GLN A 157 15.89 8.91 9.24
CA GLN A 157 16.24 8.51 7.88
C GLN A 157 16.10 9.69 6.89
N GLU A 158 15.08 10.53 7.06
CA GLU A 158 14.89 11.75 6.27
C GLU A 158 16.03 12.75 6.50
N VAL A 159 16.45 12.97 7.76
CA VAL A 159 17.62 13.79 8.09
C VAL A 159 18.88 13.22 7.45
N GLU A 160 19.13 11.92 7.57
CA GLU A 160 20.31 11.27 7.00
C GLU A 160 20.32 11.38 5.45
N LEU A 161 19.16 11.25 4.81
CA LEU A 161 19.00 11.39 3.37
C LEU A 161 19.24 12.84 2.92
N ASN A 162 18.74 13.82 3.67
CA ASN A 162 18.97 15.23 3.41
C ASN A 162 20.44 15.62 3.59
N GLU A 163 21.13 15.10 4.62
CA GLU A 163 22.56 15.30 4.79
C GLU A 163 23.36 14.70 3.63
N LYS A 164 23.01 13.48 3.19
CA LYS A 164 23.65 12.85 2.03
C LYS A 164 23.44 13.68 0.76
N LEU A 165 22.21 14.11 0.48
CA LEU A 165 21.89 14.95 -0.67
C LEU A 165 22.63 16.29 -0.62
N TYR A 166 22.66 16.94 0.54
CA TYR A 166 23.40 18.19 0.73
C TYR A 166 24.89 17.99 0.44
N ASN A 167 25.49 16.93 0.97
CA ASN A 167 26.89 16.62 0.73
C ASN A 167 27.17 16.30 -0.75
N GLU A 168 26.26 15.60 -1.43
CA GLU A 168 26.36 15.31 -2.86
C GLU A 168 26.27 16.58 -3.71
N LEU A 169 25.31 17.46 -3.42
CA LEU A 169 25.18 18.76 -4.09
C LEU A 169 26.41 19.64 -3.84
N LEU A 170 26.94 19.63 -2.61
CA LEU A 170 28.17 20.35 -2.27
C LEU A 170 29.37 19.80 -3.05
N ASN A 171 29.49 18.48 -3.16
CA ASN A 171 30.54 17.85 -3.96
C ASN A 171 30.39 18.19 -5.45
N ARG A 172 29.17 18.13 -5.99
CA ARG A 172 28.87 18.51 -7.37
C ARG A 172 29.20 19.97 -7.64
N LYS A 173 28.90 20.87 -6.69
CA LYS A 173 29.27 22.28 -6.76
C LYS A 173 30.79 22.44 -6.83
N LYS A 174 31.54 21.74 -5.96
CA LYS A 174 33.01 21.75 -5.97
C LYS A 174 33.58 21.20 -7.29
N GLU A 175 33.03 20.11 -7.83
CA GLU A 175 33.41 19.58 -9.15
C GLU A 175 33.19 20.62 -10.27
N LEU A 176 32.05 21.31 -10.24
CA LEU A 176 31.73 22.36 -11.20
C LEU A 176 32.63 23.59 -11.03
N GLU A 177 32.95 24.02 -9.80
CA GLU A 177 33.89 25.12 -9.54
C GLU A 177 35.29 24.78 -10.10
N VAL A 178 35.78 23.57 -9.83
CA VAL A 178 37.05 23.08 -10.40
C VAL A 178 36.99 23.07 -11.94
N THR A 179 35.92 22.54 -12.53
CA THR A 179 35.76 22.47 -14.00
C THR A 179 35.59 23.86 -14.64
N SER A 180 34.90 24.78 -13.96
CA SER A 180 34.70 26.16 -14.42
C SER A 180 36.00 26.96 -14.45
N ASN A 181 36.90 26.76 -13.48
CA ASN A 181 38.25 27.33 -13.49
C ASN A 181 39.12 26.80 -14.65
N PHE A 182 38.82 25.62 -15.20
CA PHE A 182 39.47 25.11 -16.42
C PHE A 182 38.82 25.62 -17.72
N SER A 183 37.60 26.14 -17.66
CA SER A 183 36.83 26.59 -18.84
C SER A 183 37.15 28.02 -19.30
N SER A 184 37.95 28.78 -18.53
CA SER A 184 38.45 30.11 -18.92
C SER A 184 39.79 30.07 -19.67
N SER A 185 40.30 28.89 -20.06
CA SER A 185 41.53 28.78 -20.85
C SER A 185 41.26 29.05 -22.33
N ASN A 186 41.69 30.24 -22.76
CA ASN A 186 41.97 30.70 -24.12
C ASN A 186 41.78 29.63 -25.21
N ILE A 187 40.68 29.75 -25.95
CA ILE A 187 40.52 29.06 -27.23
C ILE A 187 41.55 29.67 -28.18
N SER A 188 42.67 28.98 -28.41
CA SER A 188 43.63 29.36 -29.43
C SER A 188 43.24 28.66 -30.73
N ILE A 189 43.00 29.45 -31.78
CA ILE A 189 42.72 28.94 -33.12
C ILE A 189 44.04 28.40 -33.68
N VAL A 190 44.23 27.08 -33.62
CA VAL A 190 45.45 26.42 -34.10
C VAL A 190 45.46 26.29 -35.64
N ASP A 191 44.29 26.33 -36.29
CA ASP A 191 44.23 26.29 -37.74
C ASP A 191 43.06 27.13 -38.28
N LYS A 192 43.37 28.03 -39.21
CA LYS A 192 42.40 28.93 -39.83
C LYS A 192 41.92 28.25 -41.11
N ALA A 193 40.66 27.80 -41.14
CA ALA A 193 40.11 27.11 -42.30
C ALA A 193 40.32 27.93 -43.59
N GLU A 194 41.06 27.37 -44.55
CA GLU A 194 41.24 27.95 -45.88
C GLU A 194 39.94 27.92 -46.67
N ILE A 195 39.59 29.07 -47.25
CA ILE A 195 38.41 29.23 -48.10
C ILE A 195 38.73 28.57 -49.45
N PRO A 196 37.92 27.61 -49.94
CA PRO A 196 38.23 26.91 -51.18
C PRO A 196 38.18 27.90 -52.36
N TYR A 197 39.30 28.06 -53.08
CA TYR A 197 39.41 28.96 -54.24
C TYR A 197 38.50 28.58 -55.43
N LYS A 198 37.88 27.38 -55.41
CA LYS A 198 36.91 26.93 -56.42
C LYS A 198 35.75 26.18 -55.76
N PRO A 199 34.51 26.35 -56.25
CA PRO A 199 33.34 25.66 -55.70
C PRO A 199 33.48 24.15 -55.89
N ILE A 200 33.44 23.40 -54.79
CA ILE A 200 33.54 21.94 -54.77
C ILE A 200 32.25 21.30 -55.34
N LYS A 201 31.10 21.98 -55.22
CA LYS A 201 29.78 21.59 -55.77
C LYS A 201 28.91 22.83 -56.05
N PRO A 202 27.94 22.82 -57.00
CA PRO A 202 27.74 21.84 -58.07
C PRO A 202 28.51 22.21 -59.36
N ARG A 203 28.84 21.19 -60.17
CA ARG A 203 29.52 21.35 -61.48
C ARG A 203 28.54 21.92 -62.50
N LYS A 204 28.35 23.25 -62.50
CA LYS A 204 27.35 23.96 -63.32
C LYS A 204 27.42 23.60 -64.81
N GLY A 205 28.62 23.47 -65.38
CA GLY A 205 28.80 23.07 -66.78
C GLY A 205 28.26 21.67 -67.09
N LEU A 206 28.53 20.69 -66.22
CA LEU A 206 28.00 19.33 -66.38
C LEU A 206 26.47 19.33 -66.34
N ASN A 207 25.88 20.07 -65.40
CA ASN A 207 24.42 20.14 -65.25
C ASN A 207 23.74 20.80 -66.47
N ILE A 208 24.35 21.84 -67.05
CA ILE A 208 23.82 22.50 -68.26
C ILE A 208 23.87 21.55 -69.45
N ILE A 209 24.98 20.82 -69.64
CA ILE A 209 25.12 19.84 -70.73
C ILE A 209 24.07 18.73 -70.60
N LEU A 210 23.87 18.19 -69.40
CA LEU A 210 22.84 17.18 -69.15
C LEU A 210 21.44 17.73 -69.42
N ALA A 211 21.12 18.93 -68.92
CA ALA A 211 19.83 19.57 -69.16
C ALA A 211 19.55 19.79 -70.65
N PHE A 212 20.56 20.19 -71.41
CA PHE A 212 20.45 20.36 -72.87
C PHE A 212 20.20 19.02 -73.59
N LEU A 213 20.94 17.96 -73.23
CA LEU A 213 20.78 16.61 -73.77
C LEU A 213 19.39 16.03 -73.48
N PHE A 214 18.93 16.11 -72.23
CA PHE A 214 17.61 15.61 -71.86
C PHE A 214 16.49 16.46 -72.45
N GLY A 215 16.68 17.78 -72.55
CA GLY A 215 15.70 18.69 -73.15
C GLY A 215 15.53 18.46 -74.65
N THR A 216 16.62 18.29 -75.40
CA THR A 216 16.55 17.96 -76.83
C THR A 216 15.95 16.58 -77.07
N PHE A 217 16.38 15.57 -76.31
CA PHE A 217 15.81 14.22 -76.40
C PHE A 217 14.31 14.21 -76.11
N GLY A 218 13.89 14.89 -75.03
CA GLY A 218 12.47 15.03 -74.69
C GLY A 218 11.67 15.82 -75.72
N GLY A 219 12.26 16.85 -76.32
CA GLY A 219 11.63 17.63 -77.40
C GLY A 219 11.37 16.80 -78.66
N VAL A 220 12.34 15.99 -79.09
CA VAL A 220 12.18 15.07 -80.23
C VAL A 220 11.08 14.05 -79.95
N LEU A 221 11.08 13.45 -78.75
CA LEU A 221 10.03 12.51 -78.35
C LEU A 221 8.64 13.16 -78.33
N LEU A 222 8.53 14.41 -77.88
CA LEU A 222 7.27 15.15 -77.87
C LEU A 222 6.75 15.43 -79.29
N VAL A 223 7.62 15.77 -80.23
CA VAL A 223 7.22 15.97 -81.64
C VAL A 223 6.72 14.68 -82.26
N PHE A 224 7.45 13.57 -82.08
CA PHE A 224 7.00 12.25 -82.54
C PHE A 224 5.70 11.80 -81.89
N PHE A 225 5.52 12.10 -80.59
CA PHE A 225 4.28 11.78 -79.88
C PHE A 225 3.09 12.61 -80.37
N GLN A 226 3.30 13.90 -80.70
CA GLN A 226 2.25 14.72 -81.31
C GLN A 226 1.91 14.25 -82.72
N GLU A 227 2.91 13.95 -83.56
CA GLU A 227 2.69 13.43 -84.92
C GLU A 227 1.93 12.10 -84.90
N SER A 228 2.26 11.20 -83.96
CA SER A 228 1.53 9.92 -83.81
C SER A 228 0.08 10.09 -83.36
N GLN A 229 -0.29 11.23 -82.78
CA GLN A 229 -1.67 11.54 -82.35
C GLN A 229 -2.43 12.37 -83.40
N ASP A 230 -1.73 12.96 -84.36
CA ASP A 230 -2.33 13.71 -85.46
C ASP A 230 -2.75 12.75 -86.59
N ASN A 231 -3.94 12.16 -86.44
CA ASN A 231 -4.67 11.51 -87.54
C ASN A 231 -5.30 12.57 -88.47
N ALA A 232 -4.47 13.48 -89.00
CA ALA A 232 -4.89 14.52 -89.92
C ALA A 232 -4.36 14.22 -91.33
N VAL A 233 -5.19 13.56 -92.14
CA VAL A 233 -4.97 13.41 -93.59
C VAL A 233 -4.91 14.80 -94.22
N LYS A 234 -3.72 15.22 -94.66
CA LYS A 234 -3.45 16.59 -95.15
C LYS A 234 -2.55 16.62 -96.39
N THR A 235 -2.75 15.70 -97.33
CA THR A 235 -2.21 15.88 -98.68
C THR A 235 -3.08 15.19 -99.73
N GLU A 236 -3.28 15.89 -100.85
CA GLU A 236 -4.26 15.66 -101.93
C GLU A 236 -4.00 14.42 -102.82
N GLU A 237 -3.18 13.48 -102.38
CA GLU A 237 -2.71 12.35 -103.22
C GLU A 237 -3.51 11.05 -103.06
N ASP A 238 -4.48 10.99 -102.14
CA ASP A 238 -5.34 9.80 -101.97
C ASP A 238 -6.71 9.91 -102.68
N LEU A 239 -6.94 10.98 -103.46
CA LEU A 239 -8.16 11.20 -104.25
C LEU A 239 -7.95 10.98 -105.75
N LYS A 240 -7.38 9.83 -106.12
CA LYS A 240 -7.45 9.28 -107.49
C LYS A 240 -7.98 7.85 -107.48
N GLY A 241 -9.29 7.75 -107.22
CA GLY A 241 -10.16 6.64 -107.62
C GLY A 241 -11.31 7.16 -108.50
N PRO A 242 -11.89 6.34 -109.39
CA PRO A 242 -12.35 6.79 -110.71
C PRO A 242 -13.81 7.22 -110.75
N LEU A 243 -14.17 8.43 -110.32
CA LEU A 243 -15.45 9.07 -110.70
C LEU A 243 -15.31 10.59 -110.69
N SER A 244 -14.49 11.09 -111.62
CA SER A 244 -14.25 12.50 -111.93
C SER A 244 -15.37 13.13 -112.76
N ASP A 245 -16.65 12.91 -112.41
CA ASP A 245 -17.76 13.37 -113.26
C ASP A 245 -19.00 13.89 -112.53
N LEU A 246 -18.91 14.20 -111.23
CA LEU A 246 -19.98 14.97 -110.58
C LEU A 246 -19.43 16.14 -109.78
N PHE A 247 -19.34 17.24 -110.51
CA PHE A 247 -19.35 18.62 -110.06
C PHE A 247 -20.25 18.84 -108.83
N LEU A 248 -19.84 19.75 -107.92
CA LEU A 248 -20.69 20.87 -107.45
C LEU A 248 -19.90 21.76 -106.48
N GLY A 249 -19.33 22.85 -107.03
CA GLY A 249 -19.43 24.20 -106.47
C GLY A 249 -18.78 24.47 -105.11
N SER A 250 -17.79 25.35 -105.12
CA SER A 250 -17.28 26.04 -103.94
C SER A 250 -18.33 26.99 -103.36
N VAL A 251 -18.54 26.91 -102.05
CA VAL A 251 -19.24 27.96 -101.29
C VAL A 251 -18.19 28.80 -100.58
N ILE A 252 -18.02 30.02 -101.09
CA ILE A 252 -17.36 31.13 -100.38
C ILE A 252 -18.37 31.64 -99.35
N THR A 253 -18.03 31.60 -98.07
CA THR A 253 -18.74 32.38 -97.05
C THR A 253 -18.01 33.70 -96.85
N ILE A 254 -18.68 34.79 -97.26
CA ILE A 254 -18.26 36.18 -97.06
C ILE A 254 -18.64 36.59 -95.61
N PRO A 255 -17.84 37.44 -94.93
CA PRO A 255 -17.80 37.52 -93.48
C PRO A 255 -18.91 38.40 -92.90
N ASP A 256 -19.50 37.95 -91.78
CA ASP A 256 -20.51 38.71 -91.05
C ASP A 256 -19.87 39.79 -90.16
N LYS A 257 -20.44 40.99 -90.24
CA LYS A 257 -19.93 42.26 -89.74
C LYS A 257 -20.75 42.65 -88.51
N ASN A 258 -20.52 41.98 -87.38
CA ASN A 258 -20.76 42.52 -86.04
C ASN A 258 -20.40 41.49 -84.96
N GLN A 259 -19.14 41.50 -84.52
CA GLN A 259 -18.82 41.27 -83.11
C GLN A 259 -17.37 41.65 -82.81
N THR A 260 -17.25 42.56 -81.87
CA THR A 260 -16.05 43.07 -81.23
C THR A 260 -15.32 41.98 -80.44
N SER A 261 -14.10 41.61 -80.86
CA SER A 261 -12.99 41.11 -80.01
C SER A 261 -11.74 40.76 -80.85
N PRO A 262 -10.57 41.41 -80.67
CA PRO A 262 -9.34 41.13 -81.46
C PRO A 262 -8.64 39.79 -81.16
N LEU A 263 -9.13 39.00 -80.19
CA LEU A 263 -8.54 37.69 -79.85
C LEU A 263 -8.79 36.61 -80.92
N SER A 264 -9.66 36.87 -81.90
CA SER A 264 -9.86 36.01 -83.07
C SER A 264 -8.73 36.10 -84.11
N LEU A 265 -7.92 37.17 -84.08
CA LEU A 265 -6.86 37.39 -85.08
C LEU A 265 -5.58 36.58 -84.84
N LEU A 266 -5.37 36.01 -83.64
CA LEU A 266 -4.19 35.16 -83.37
C LEU A 266 -4.44 33.67 -83.63
N ARG A 267 -5.71 33.27 -83.80
CA ARG A 267 -6.06 31.87 -84.07
C ARG A 267 -5.83 31.50 -85.53
N ASP A 268 -5.89 32.48 -86.44
CA ASP A 268 -5.75 32.28 -87.89
C ASP A 268 -4.30 32.27 -88.41
N PHE A 269 -3.29 32.64 -87.62
CA PHE A 269 -1.89 32.61 -88.08
C PHE A 269 -1.18 31.26 -87.88
N ARG A 270 -1.80 30.27 -87.21
CA ARG A 270 -1.21 28.92 -87.11
C ARG A 270 -1.44 28.04 -88.33
N SER A 271 -2.39 28.36 -89.21
CA SER A 271 -2.61 27.62 -90.46
C SER A 271 -1.64 28.03 -91.60
N LEU A 272 -0.81 29.05 -91.39
CA LEU A 272 0.02 29.67 -92.44
C LEU A 272 1.52 29.32 -92.40
N LYS A 273 1.95 28.33 -91.60
CA LYS A 273 3.38 27.97 -91.53
C LYS A 273 3.76 26.54 -91.90
N THR A 274 2.83 25.71 -92.36
CA THR A 274 3.13 24.40 -92.96
C THR A 274 3.54 24.48 -94.44
N GLN A 275 3.92 25.67 -94.95
CA GLN A 275 4.17 25.87 -96.39
C GLN A 275 5.53 26.50 -96.74
N PHE A 276 6.49 26.67 -95.82
CA PHE A 276 7.82 27.17 -96.18
C PHE A 276 8.93 26.55 -95.31
N LEU A 277 9.80 25.73 -95.93
CA LEU A 277 10.92 24.94 -95.42
C LEU A 277 10.50 23.57 -94.83
N LEU A 278 10.48 22.45 -95.56
CA LEU A 278 11.22 22.01 -96.77
C LEU A 278 11.44 23.01 -97.89
#